data_AF-A0A2A5H2E8-F1
#
_entry.id   AF-A0A2A5H2E8-F1
#
_cell.length_a   1.000
_cell.length_b   1.000
_cell.length_c   1.000
_cell.angle_alpha   90.00
_cell.angle_beta   90.00
_cell.angle_gamma   90.00
#
_symmetry.space_group_name_H-M   'P 1'
#
loop_
_entity.id
_entity.type
_entity.pdbx_description
1 polymer ?
#
loop_
_entity_poly.entity_id
_entity_poly.type
_entity_poly.pdbx_seq_one_letter_code
_entity_poly.pdbx_strand_id
1 'polypeptide(L)'
;LDLGTRILYGEQCDADSSKSHFWLESAAQDGVSEAQLLLGLERYNGVTFEKDETVGLDWIRKAATNGDEFAKVQFAQTVTLNPQSDAKTLTEARAYINEIKLKDFIDKLSYHETNAALYSREGDFKNAIKFQKKAIKEAKKYDLPNELMKNNMKILKKNQVITQLIDTSN
;
A
#
# COMPACT_ATOMS: atom_id res chain seq x y z
N LEU A 1 -22.87 8.04 12.87
CA LEU A 1 -22.07 6.97 12.24
C LEU A 1 -22.35 7.02 10.76
N ASP A 2 -21.27 6.92 10.03
CA ASP A 2 -21.03 7.48 8.72
C ASP A 2 -21.65 6.65 7.59
N LEU A 3 -22.16 7.31 6.54
CA LEU A 3 -22.68 6.65 5.34
C LEU A 3 -21.61 5.82 4.61
N GLY A 4 -20.32 6.04 4.93
CA GLY A 4 -19.18 5.32 4.36
C GLY A 4 -19.09 3.84 4.73
N THR A 5 -19.67 3.38 5.84
CA THR A 5 -19.54 1.96 6.26
C THR A 5 -20.53 1.03 5.55
N ARG A 6 -21.57 1.57 4.91
CA ARG A 6 -22.61 0.78 4.22
C ARG A 6 -22.26 0.39 2.79
N ILE A 7 -21.20 0.98 2.22
CA ILE A 7 -20.68 0.60 0.89
C ILE A 7 -19.66 -0.55 1.01
N LEU A 8 -19.08 -0.75 2.19
CA LEU A 8 -18.05 -1.79 2.44
C LEU A 8 -18.60 -3.19 2.69
N TYR A 9 -19.89 -3.34 3.01
CA TYR A 9 -20.52 -4.65 3.16
C TYR A 9 -21.72 -4.75 2.23
N GLY A 10 -21.45 -5.14 0.98
CA GLY A 10 -22.45 -5.53 -0.02
C GLY A 10 -23.17 -6.84 0.33
N GLU A 11 -23.61 -7.00 1.58
CA GLU A 11 -24.42 -8.14 2.01
C GLU A 11 -25.91 -7.87 1.75
N GLN A 12 -26.27 -7.93 0.47
CA GLN A 12 -27.53 -8.41 -0.10
C GLN A 12 -27.68 -7.83 -1.50
N CYS A 13 -26.88 -8.35 -2.43
CA CYS A 13 -27.22 -8.35 -3.84
C CYS A 13 -26.40 -9.43 -4.53
N ASP A 14 -27.01 -10.60 -4.74
CA ASP A 14 -26.72 -11.45 -5.90
C ASP A 14 -27.14 -10.69 -7.18
N ALA A 15 -26.52 -9.53 -7.40
CA ALA A 15 -26.75 -8.65 -8.53
C ALA A 15 -25.42 -8.51 -9.27
N ASP A 16 -25.12 -9.55 -10.05
CA ASP A 16 -24.33 -9.45 -11.28
C ASP A 16 -22.94 -8.85 -11.06
N SER A 17 -22.00 -9.65 -10.53
CA SER A 17 -20.59 -9.26 -10.37
C SER A 17 -20.02 -8.62 -11.65
N SER A 18 -20.49 -9.07 -12.82
CA SER A 18 -20.19 -8.48 -14.13
C SER A 18 -20.58 -7.00 -14.27
N LYS A 19 -21.69 -6.55 -13.68
CA LYS A 19 -22.07 -5.12 -13.68
C LYS A 19 -21.21 -4.31 -12.72
N SER A 20 -20.88 -4.86 -11.54
CA SER A 20 -19.95 -4.21 -10.61
C SER A 20 -18.56 -4.02 -11.25
N HIS A 21 -18.06 -5.04 -11.94
CA HIS A 21 -16.81 -4.97 -12.70
C HIS A 21 -16.85 -3.92 -13.80
N PHE A 22 -17.95 -3.88 -14.57
CA PHE A 22 -18.11 -2.90 -15.63
C PHE A 22 -18.03 -1.46 -15.10
N TRP A 23 -18.72 -1.16 -14.00
CA TRP A 23 -18.68 0.18 -13.40
C TRP A 23 -17.32 0.51 -12.79
N LEU A 24 -16.66 -0.47 -12.17
CA LEU A 24 -15.31 -0.30 -11.63
C LEU A 24 -14.30 0.00 -12.75
N GLU A 25 -14.31 -0.79 -13.82
CA GLU A 25 -13.42 -0.58 -14.97
C GLU A 25 -13.71 0.76 -15.66
N SER A 26 -15.00 1.14 -15.81
CA SER A 26 -15.38 2.45 -16.36
C SER A 26 -14.87 3.60 -15.49
N ALA A 27 -15.09 3.57 -14.17
CA ALA A 27 -14.63 4.63 -13.26
C ALA A 27 -13.11 4.72 -13.22
N ALA A 28 -12.41 3.57 -13.27
CA ALA A 28 -10.96 3.55 -13.34
C ALA A 28 -10.42 4.15 -14.65
N GLN A 29 -11.11 3.90 -15.78
CA GLN A 29 -10.82 4.51 -17.08
C GLN A 29 -11.08 6.02 -17.08
N ASP A 30 -12.11 6.47 -16.39
CA ASP A 30 -12.46 7.89 -16.23
C ASP A 30 -11.51 8.65 -15.28
N GLY A 31 -10.53 7.97 -14.68
CA GLY A 31 -9.50 8.61 -13.85
C GLY A 31 -9.84 8.70 -12.37
N VAL A 32 -10.92 8.07 -11.91
CA VAL A 32 -11.26 8.02 -10.48
C VAL A 32 -10.20 7.21 -9.75
N SER A 33 -9.41 7.87 -8.90
CA SER A 33 -8.19 7.29 -8.34
C SER A 33 -8.48 6.11 -7.42
N GLU A 34 -9.58 6.18 -6.67
CA GLU A 34 -10.05 5.12 -5.79
C GLU A 34 -10.46 3.88 -6.60
N ALA A 35 -11.10 4.07 -7.76
CA ALA A 35 -11.48 2.99 -8.66
C ALA A 35 -10.25 2.35 -9.33
N GLN A 36 -9.26 3.18 -9.72
CA GLN A 36 -7.97 2.71 -10.23
C GLN A 36 -7.21 1.89 -9.19
N LEU A 37 -7.17 2.35 -7.94
CA LEU A 37 -6.54 1.64 -6.84
C LEU A 37 -7.23 0.28 -6.62
N LEU A 38 -8.55 0.27 -6.51
CA LEU A 38 -9.32 -0.95 -6.28
C LEU A 38 -9.13 -1.95 -7.44
N LEU A 39 -9.27 -1.51 -8.69
CA LEU A 39 -9.03 -2.35 -9.86
C LEU A 39 -7.60 -2.90 -9.88
N GLY A 40 -6.63 -2.07 -9.50
CA GLY A 40 -5.23 -2.46 -9.42
C GLY A 40 -4.97 -3.54 -8.37
N LEU A 41 -5.52 -3.39 -7.17
CA LEU A 41 -5.41 -4.38 -6.09
C LEU A 41 -6.10 -5.70 -6.47
N GLU A 42 -7.28 -5.62 -7.08
CA GLU A 42 -8.02 -6.79 -7.55
C GLU A 42 -7.25 -7.59 -8.62
N ARG A 43 -6.69 -6.89 -9.62
CA ARG A 43 -5.85 -7.51 -10.66
C ARG A 43 -4.53 -8.03 -10.08
N TYR A 44 -3.95 -7.33 -9.10
CA TYR A 44 -2.68 -7.74 -8.48
C TYR A 44 -2.84 -9.00 -7.62
N ASN A 45 -3.91 -9.08 -6.82
CA ASN A 45 -4.14 -10.20 -5.91
C ASN A 45 -4.88 -11.37 -6.56
N GLY A 46 -5.65 -11.13 -7.62
CA GLY A 46 -6.44 -12.14 -8.31
C GLY A 46 -7.67 -12.59 -7.52
N VAL A 47 -8.30 -11.69 -6.76
CA VAL A 47 -9.48 -12.02 -5.93
C VAL A 47 -10.71 -12.17 -6.80
N THR A 48 -11.05 -11.12 -7.54
CA THR A 48 -12.26 -11.09 -8.38
C THR A 48 -11.97 -11.12 -9.88
N PHE A 49 -10.77 -10.68 -10.28
CA PHE A 49 -10.30 -10.73 -11.66
C PHE A 49 -9.18 -11.76 -11.81
N GLU A 50 -8.90 -12.19 -13.04
CA GLU A 50 -7.69 -12.98 -13.32
C GLU A 50 -6.46 -12.20 -12.87
N LYS A 51 -5.59 -12.88 -12.10
CA LYS A 51 -4.39 -12.31 -11.53
C LYS A 51 -3.43 -11.88 -12.64
N ASP A 52 -3.15 -10.59 -12.68
CA ASP A 52 -2.11 -9.99 -13.51
C ASP A 52 -1.41 -8.91 -12.69
N GLU A 53 -0.28 -9.29 -12.08
CA GLU A 53 0.50 -8.39 -11.23
C GLU A 53 1.05 -7.18 -12.00
N THR A 54 1.28 -7.31 -13.31
CA THR A 54 1.80 -6.21 -14.13
C THR A 54 0.71 -5.18 -14.36
N VAL A 55 -0.46 -5.63 -14.83
CA VAL A 55 -1.62 -4.76 -15.03
C VAL A 55 -2.10 -4.16 -13.71
N GLY A 56 -2.12 -4.97 -12.64
CA GLY A 56 -2.49 -4.51 -11.31
C GLY A 56 -1.58 -3.40 -10.81
N LEU A 57 -0.26 -3.59 -10.89
CA LEU A 57 0.71 -2.58 -10.49
C LEU A 57 0.60 -1.29 -11.32
N ASP A 58 0.32 -1.38 -12.61
CA ASP A 58 0.13 -0.21 -13.47
C ASP A 58 -1.12 0.60 -13.08
N TRP A 59 -2.21 -0.05 -12.67
CA TRP A 59 -3.38 0.64 -12.15
C TRP A 59 -3.13 1.30 -10.80
N ILE A 60 -2.43 0.62 -9.89
CA ILE A 60 -2.00 1.20 -8.61
C ILE A 60 -1.10 2.42 -8.86
N ARG A 61 -0.17 2.34 -9.82
CA ARG A 61 0.70 3.45 -10.23
C ARG A 61 -0.10 4.64 -10.77
N LYS A 62 -1.12 4.40 -11.59
CA LYS A 62 -2.00 5.46 -12.12
C LYS A 62 -2.76 6.18 -10.98
N ALA A 63 -3.33 5.42 -10.04
CA ALA A 63 -3.97 5.99 -8.87
C ALA A 63 -3.00 6.85 -8.03
N ALA A 64 -1.78 6.37 -7.82
CA ALA A 64 -0.73 7.11 -7.12
C ALA A 64 -0.35 8.42 -7.84
N THR A 65 -0.24 8.37 -9.18
CA THR A 65 0.01 9.53 -10.03
C THR A 65 -1.10 10.58 -9.93
N ASN A 66 -2.35 10.14 -9.85
CA ASN A 66 -3.52 11.02 -9.76
C ASN A 66 -3.71 11.63 -8.35
N GLY A 67 -2.82 11.34 -7.41
CA GLY A 67 -2.72 12.04 -6.14
C GLY A 67 -3.32 11.30 -4.95
N ASP A 68 -3.83 10.08 -5.14
CA ASP A 68 -4.35 9.26 -4.05
C ASP A 68 -3.23 8.84 -3.09
N GLU A 69 -3.30 9.33 -1.84
CA GLU A 69 -2.27 9.07 -0.83
C GLU A 69 -2.19 7.59 -0.41
N PHE A 70 -3.32 6.88 -0.43
CA PHE A 70 -3.33 5.44 -0.16
C PHE A 70 -2.69 4.68 -1.32
N ALA A 71 -2.99 5.04 -2.56
CA ALA A 71 -2.37 4.43 -3.73
C ALA A 71 -0.85 4.66 -3.76
N LYS A 72 -0.38 5.83 -3.32
CA LYS A 72 1.07 6.10 -3.16
C LYS A 72 1.73 5.15 -2.18
N VAL A 73 1.09 4.89 -1.02
CA VAL A 73 1.58 3.90 -0.05
C VAL A 73 1.53 2.49 -0.62
N GLN A 74 0.41 2.10 -1.24
CA GLN A 74 0.22 0.77 -1.82
C GLN A 74 1.25 0.48 -2.91
N PHE A 75 1.43 1.40 -3.86
CA PHE A 75 2.47 1.28 -4.89
C PHE A 75 3.85 1.04 -4.27
N ALA A 76 4.21 1.87 -3.29
CA ALA A 76 5.50 1.76 -2.62
C ALA A 76 5.66 0.45 -1.85
N GLN A 77 4.62 -0.06 -1.19
CA GLN A 77 4.62 -1.36 -0.53
C GLN A 77 4.86 -2.49 -1.54
N THR A 78 4.06 -2.52 -2.61
CA THR A 78 4.11 -3.55 -3.64
C THR A 78 5.50 -3.66 -4.25
N VAL A 79 6.09 -2.54 -4.69
CA VAL A 79 7.42 -2.57 -5.35
C VAL A 79 8.56 -2.79 -4.36
N THR A 80 8.39 -2.44 -3.09
CA THR A 80 9.41 -2.69 -2.07
C THR A 80 9.48 -4.17 -1.71
N LEU A 81 8.32 -4.83 -1.63
CA LEU A 81 8.21 -6.26 -1.31
C LEU A 81 8.49 -7.16 -2.51
N ASN A 82 8.37 -6.64 -3.74
CA ASN A 82 8.79 -7.35 -4.93
C ASN A 82 10.33 -7.32 -5.08
N PRO A 83 11.02 -8.48 -4.96
CA PRO A 83 12.48 -8.52 -5.07
C PRO A 83 12.99 -8.16 -6.48
N GLN A 84 12.15 -8.27 -7.51
CA GLN A 84 12.49 -7.96 -8.90
C GLN A 84 12.36 -6.47 -9.26
N SER A 85 11.79 -5.64 -8.38
CA SER A 85 11.65 -4.21 -8.66
C SER A 85 13.02 -3.53 -8.80
N ASP A 86 13.18 -2.81 -9.91
CA ASP A 86 14.42 -2.11 -10.24
C ASP A 86 14.60 -0.80 -9.45
N ALA A 87 15.81 -0.25 -9.50
CA ALA A 87 16.15 0.97 -8.78
C ALA A 87 15.32 2.18 -9.23
N LYS A 88 14.89 2.21 -10.49
CA LYS A 88 14.05 3.29 -11.04
C LYS A 88 12.66 3.27 -10.39
N THR A 89 12.05 2.10 -10.28
CA THR A 89 10.75 1.89 -9.66
C THR A 89 10.78 2.20 -8.16
N LEU A 90 11.86 1.84 -7.47
CA LEU A 90 12.03 2.23 -6.06
C LEU A 90 12.18 3.75 -5.90
N THR A 91 12.89 4.41 -6.81
CA THR A 91 13.02 5.88 -6.82
C THR A 91 11.68 6.56 -7.08
N GLU A 92 10.87 6.00 -7.99
CA GLU A 92 9.49 6.45 -8.23
C GLU A 92 8.63 6.32 -6.97
N ALA A 93 8.65 5.15 -6.31
CA ALA A 93 7.95 4.94 -5.04
C ALA A 93 8.40 5.94 -3.95
N ARG A 94 9.70 6.24 -3.87
CA ARG A 94 10.24 7.25 -2.96
C ARG A 94 9.66 8.64 -3.23
N ALA A 95 9.53 9.02 -4.50
CA ALA A 95 8.93 10.29 -4.89
C ALA A 95 7.48 10.37 -4.41
N TYR A 96 6.66 9.36 -4.69
CA TYR A 96 5.28 9.30 -4.21
C TYR A 96 5.17 9.41 -2.69
N ILE A 97 6.00 8.67 -1.94
CA ILE A 97 5.99 8.72 -0.47
C ILE A 97 6.36 10.11 0.07
N ASN A 98 7.23 10.85 -0.63
CA ASN A 98 7.63 12.20 -0.22
C ASN A 98 6.53 13.26 -0.47
N GLU A 99 5.58 12.99 -1.35
CA GLU A 99 4.46 13.89 -1.64
C GLU A 99 3.33 13.80 -0.59
N ILE A 100 3.28 12.71 0.19
CA ILE A 100 2.22 12.47 1.17
C ILE A 100 2.27 13.53 2.27
N LYS A 101 1.14 14.21 2.50
CA LYS A 101 1.00 15.17 3.59
C LYS A 101 0.68 14.43 4.87
N LEU A 102 1.72 13.90 5.53
CA LEU A 102 1.59 13.04 6.72
C LEU A 102 0.71 13.61 7.85
N LYS A 103 0.54 14.94 7.93
CA LYS A 103 -0.37 15.55 8.91
C LYS A 103 -1.81 15.06 8.71
N ASP A 104 -2.24 15.01 7.46
CA ASP A 104 -3.62 14.76 7.02
C ASP A 104 -3.84 13.28 6.67
N PHE A 105 -2.75 12.54 6.41
CA PHE A 105 -2.81 11.10 6.15
C PHE A 105 -3.19 10.29 7.40
N ILE A 106 -4.23 9.46 7.27
CA ILE A 106 -4.82 8.70 8.37
C ILE A 106 -3.93 7.52 8.76
N ASP A 107 -3.44 6.74 7.79
CA ASP A 107 -2.68 5.52 8.03
C ASP A 107 -1.17 5.78 8.21
N LYS A 108 -0.84 6.48 9.30
CA LYS A 108 0.56 6.82 9.63
C LYS A 108 1.42 5.59 9.89
N LEU A 109 0.80 4.48 10.31
CA LEU A 109 1.52 3.25 10.56
C LEU A 109 2.05 2.65 9.26
N SER A 110 1.17 2.40 8.28
CA SER A 110 1.57 1.88 6.96
C SER A 110 2.56 2.80 6.28
N TYR A 111 2.38 4.12 6.40
CA TYR A 111 3.36 5.08 5.91
C TYR A 111 4.76 4.87 6.51
N HIS A 112 4.86 4.68 7.83
CA HIS A 112 6.15 4.48 8.51
C HIS A 112 6.79 3.14 8.19
N GLU A 113 6.02 2.06 8.13
CA GLU A 113 6.51 0.73 7.76
C GLU A 113 7.02 0.68 6.32
N THR A 114 6.25 1.28 5.40
CA THR A 114 6.62 1.37 3.98
C THR A 114 7.91 2.16 3.80
N ASN A 115 8.05 3.29 4.49
CA ASN A 115 9.32 4.03 4.49
C ASN A 115 10.49 3.19 5.00
N ALA A 116 10.29 2.44 6.08
CA ALA A 116 11.35 1.61 6.64
C ALA A 116 11.80 0.54 5.64
N ALA A 117 10.85 -0.14 4.99
CA ALA A 117 11.15 -1.15 4.00
C ALA A 117 11.81 -0.54 2.74
N LEU A 118 11.32 0.60 2.24
CA LEU A 118 11.88 1.28 1.08
C LEU A 118 13.31 1.76 1.33
N TYR A 119 13.59 2.37 2.49
CA TYR A 119 14.96 2.74 2.86
C TYR A 119 15.89 1.53 3.00
N SER A 120 15.36 0.38 3.42
CA SER A 120 16.14 -0.86 3.50
C SER A 120 16.52 -1.38 2.11
N ARG A 121 15.62 -1.28 1.12
CA ARG A 121 15.89 -1.63 -0.30
C ARG A 121 16.92 -0.69 -0.94
N GLU A 122 16.91 0.58 -0.54
CA GLU A 122 17.88 1.60 -0.96
C GLU A 122 19.25 1.45 -0.25
N GLY A 123 19.37 0.58 0.76
CA GLY A 123 20.59 0.38 1.55
C GLY A 123 20.83 1.43 2.65
N ASP A 124 19.89 2.37 2.86
CA ASP A 124 19.95 3.35 3.94
C ASP A 124 19.33 2.80 5.23
N PHE A 125 20.04 1.86 5.86
CA PHE A 125 19.58 1.22 7.08
C PHE A 125 19.43 2.20 8.27
N LYS A 126 20.14 3.33 8.24
CA LYS A 126 20.01 4.36 9.28
C LYS A 126 18.62 4.99 9.26
N ASN A 127 18.16 5.41 8.08
CA ASN A 127 16.81 5.94 7.93
C ASN A 127 15.75 4.84 8.04
N ALA A 128 16.01 3.62 7.55
CA ALA A 128 15.12 2.48 7.73
C ALA A 128 14.81 2.24 9.23
N ILE A 129 15.85 2.17 10.07
CA ILE A 129 15.71 1.99 11.53
C ILE A 129 14.93 3.16 12.16
N LYS A 130 15.17 4.39 11.70
CA LYS A 130 14.47 5.58 12.20
C LYS A 130 12.96 5.48 11.94
N PHE A 131 12.56 5.08 10.74
CA PHE A 131 11.15 4.91 10.38
C PHE A 131 10.52 3.69 11.07
N GLN A 132 11.26 2.59 11.19
CA GLN A 132 10.78 1.42 11.92
C GLN A 132 10.50 1.71 13.40
N LYS A 133 11.31 2.58 14.04
CA LYS A 133 11.03 3.06 15.41
C LYS A 133 9.72 3.87 15.48
N LYS A 134 9.43 4.69 14.46
CA LYS A 134 8.19 5.46 14.38
C LYS A 134 6.99 4.52 14.21
N ALA A 135 7.09 3.52 13.34
CA ALA A 135 6.04 2.50 13.17
C ALA A 135 5.71 1.81 14.50
N ILE A 136 6.72 1.29 15.22
CA ILE A 136 6.52 0.66 16.53
C ILE A 136 5.86 1.62 17.54
N LYS A 137 6.24 2.91 17.51
CA LYS A 137 5.64 3.92 18.39
C LYS A 137 4.18 4.17 18.05
N GLU A 138 3.85 4.28 16.77
CA GLU A 138 2.47 4.49 16.30
C GLU A 138 1.60 3.29 16.65
N ALA A 139 2.09 2.06 16.43
CA ALA A 139 1.40 0.84 16.81
C ALA A 139 1.08 0.80 18.31
N LYS A 140 2.07 1.10 19.17
CA LYS A 140 1.87 1.17 20.63
C LYS A 140 0.86 2.22 21.06
N LYS A 141 0.79 3.36 20.35
CA LYS A 141 -0.16 4.44 20.66
C LYS A 141 -1.61 3.96 20.56
N TYR A 142 -1.90 3.05 19.64
CA TYR A 142 -3.23 2.50 19.39
C TYR A 142 -3.38 1.04 19.84
N ASP A 143 -2.46 0.54 20.65
CA ASP A 143 -2.43 -0.85 21.14
C ASP A 143 -2.51 -1.91 20.04
N LEU A 144 -1.88 -1.64 18.89
CA LEU A 144 -1.82 -2.55 17.75
C LEU A 144 -0.69 -3.58 17.92
N PRO A 145 -0.88 -4.82 17.42
CA PRO A 145 0.19 -5.82 17.37
C PRO A 145 1.44 -5.29 16.67
N ASN A 146 2.61 -5.48 17.29
CA ASN A 146 3.88 -4.92 16.78
C ASN A 146 5.04 -5.93 16.80
N GLU A 147 4.76 -7.22 16.94
CA GLU A 147 5.79 -8.26 16.94
C GLU A 147 6.53 -8.36 15.60
N LEU A 148 5.80 -8.27 14.48
CA LEU A 148 6.41 -8.19 13.15
C LEU A 148 7.35 -6.98 13.06
N MET A 149 6.91 -5.82 13.53
CA MET A 149 7.72 -4.61 13.50
C MET A 149 9.00 -4.72 14.34
N LYS A 150 8.94 -5.41 15.49
CA LYS A 150 10.11 -5.71 16.32
C LYS A 150 11.06 -6.69 15.62
N ASN A 151 10.54 -7.65 14.87
CA ASN A 151 11.37 -8.55 14.07
C ASN A 151 12.02 -7.83 12.89
N ASN A 152 11.29 -6.99 12.18
CA ASN A 152 11.82 -6.09 11.15
C ASN A 152 12.93 -5.18 11.70
N MET A 153 12.78 -4.67 12.94
CA MET A 153 13.85 -3.93 13.61
C MET A 153 15.13 -4.75 13.81
N LYS A 154 15.03 -6.06 14.11
CA LYS A 154 16.21 -6.94 14.23
C LYS A 154 16.87 -7.17 12.88
N ILE A 155 16.08 -7.34 11.82
CA ILE A 155 16.53 -7.47 10.43
C ILE A 155 17.32 -6.22 10.01
N LEU A 156 16.74 -5.03 10.20
CA LEU A 156 17.38 -3.77 9.85
C LEU A 156 18.70 -3.53 10.59
N LYS A 157 18.78 -3.92 11.88
CA LYS A 157 20.02 -3.81 12.67
C LYS A 157 21.17 -4.69 12.17
N LYS A 158 20.84 -5.71 11.36
CA LYS A 158 21.81 -6.56 10.66
C LYS A 158 22.11 -6.05 9.24
N ASN A 159 21.63 -4.86 8.87
CA ASN A 159 21.69 -4.32 7.51
C ASN A 159 21.05 -5.26 6.48
N GLN A 160 19.94 -5.89 6.86
CA GLN A 160 19.16 -6.75 5.99
C GLN A 160 17.85 -6.07 5.58
N VAL A 161 17.37 -6.40 4.39
CA VAL A 161 16.16 -5.84 3.78
C VAL A 161 14.91 -6.43 4.43
N ILE A 162 13.89 -5.59 4.65
CA ILE A 162 12.57 -6.05 5.10
C ILE A 162 11.82 -6.68 3.93
N THR A 163 11.30 -7.90 4.12
CA THR A 163 10.55 -8.65 3.11
C THR A 163 9.09 -8.90 3.51
N GLN A 164 8.66 -8.38 4.66
CA GLN A 164 7.31 -8.54 5.19
C GLN A 164 6.86 -7.27 5.89
N LEU A 165 5.64 -6.84 5.60
CA LEU A 165 4.95 -5.73 6.27
C LEU A 165 3.64 -6.25 6.89
N ILE A 166 3.00 -5.45 7.73
CA ILE A 166 1.66 -5.80 8.21
C ILE A 166 0.71 -5.82 7.02
N ASP A 167 0.00 -6.94 6.89
CA ASP A 167 -1.13 -7.04 5.98
C ASP A 167 -2.31 -6.28 6.61
N THR A 168 -2.56 -5.08 6.10
CA THR A 168 -3.70 -4.25 6.53
C THR A 168 -4.94 -4.52 5.66
N SER A 169 -4.88 -5.52 4.76
CA SER A 169 -5.92 -5.82 3.78
C SER A 169 -7.11 -6.63 4.33
N ASN A 170 -7.34 -6.63 5.65
CA ASN A 170 -8.45 -7.36 6.29
C ASN A 170 -9.59 -6.43 6.72
#